data_AF-A0A212LNL6-F1
#
_entry.id   AF-A0A212LNL6-F1
#
_cell.length_a   1.000
_cell.length_b   1.000
_cell.length_c   1.000
_cell.angle_alpha   90.00
_cell.angle_beta   90.00
_cell.angle_gamma   90.00
#
_symmetry.space_group_name_H-M   'P 1'
#
loop_
_entity.id
_entity.type
_entity.pdbx_description
1 polymer ?
#
loop_
_entity_poly.entity_id
_entity_poly.type
_entity_poly.pdbx_seq_one_letter_code
_entity_poly.pdbx_strand_id
1 'polypeptide(L)'
;MGFLSGTKRTGSLRLSGAVLTIALASVLTACQSTEPTRPRSAAVAGPTVPAPPEATQPAAPAVPAAVATFSFDQIKGVPTNKQDELAKSIAKYAQQRNLRLVRRTDTTATYHVWGYLSAVGGDVGTNVTYVWDILDQSGNRVLRFSGIEITGGANDDPWESVTGSVLDTVAARTVEDVYAWINRLPQPSATGAPAAQAGLASTRPPAGTL
;
A
#
# COMPACT_ATOMS: atom_id res chain seq x y z
N MET A 1 35.56 -18.29 -44.56
CA MET A 1 36.42 -18.83 -43.48
C MET A 1 35.81 -18.44 -42.13
N GLY A 2 35.51 -19.41 -41.27
CA GLY A 2 35.02 -19.16 -39.89
C GLY A 2 33.92 -20.13 -39.48
N PHE A 3 34.29 -21.37 -39.16
CA PHE A 3 33.42 -22.43 -38.62
C PHE A 3 33.57 -22.55 -37.10
N LEU A 4 32.58 -23.20 -36.46
CA LEU A 4 32.57 -23.83 -35.12
C LEU A 4 32.39 -22.82 -33.95
N SER A 5 31.63 -23.07 -32.88
CA SER A 5 31.15 -24.31 -32.28
C SER A 5 30.07 -23.99 -31.23
N GLY A 6 29.19 -24.95 -30.94
CA GLY A 6 28.21 -24.85 -29.84
C GLY A 6 27.52 -26.17 -29.56
N THR A 7 28.24 -27.08 -28.89
CA THR A 7 27.85 -28.47 -28.58
C THR A 7 26.76 -28.57 -27.52
N LYS A 8 25.75 -29.41 -27.79
CA LYS A 8 24.72 -29.87 -26.85
C LYS A 8 25.33 -30.78 -25.79
N ARG A 9 25.01 -30.58 -24.51
CA ARG A 9 25.34 -31.51 -23.42
C ARG A 9 24.06 -32.09 -22.83
N THR A 10 23.83 -33.36 -23.14
CA THR A 10 22.79 -34.23 -22.60
C THR A 10 23.23 -34.71 -21.20
N GLY A 11 22.31 -34.72 -20.24
CA GLY A 11 22.56 -35.26 -18.90
C GLY A 11 21.26 -35.69 -18.24
N SER A 12 20.90 -36.95 -18.44
CA SER A 12 19.88 -37.67 -17.68
C SER A 12 20.54 -38.41 -16.52
N LEU A 13 20.01 -38.34 -15.31
CA LEU A 13 20.20 -39.41 -14.33
C LEU A 13 18.96 -39.54 -13.42
N ARG A 14 18.43 -40.76 -13.40
CA ARG A 14 17.36 -41.27 -12.54
C ARG A 14 17.96 -41.63 -11.17
N LEU A 15 17.18 -41.61 -10.09
CA LEU A 15 17.38 -42.57 -8.98
C LEU A 15 16.05 -42.82 -8.24
N SER A 16 15.72 -44.10 -8.15
CA SER A 16 14.56 -44.70 -7.47
C SER A 16 14.94 -45.24 -6.09
N GLY A 17 13.93 -45.51 -5.23
CA GLY A 17 14.03 -46.42 -4.07
C GLY A 17 14.07 -45.68 -2.72
N ALA A 18 13.07 -45.67 -1.83
CA ALA A 18 12.15 -46.67 -1.27
C ALA A 18 12.75 -47.53 -0.13
N VAL A 19 12.01 -47.54 1.01
CA VAL A 19 11.91 -48.59 2.08
C VAL A 19 13.01 -48.55 3.16
N LEU A 20 12.74 -48.16 4.43
CA LEU A 20 12.01 -48.80 5.56
C LEU A 20 12.96 -49.59 6.52
N THR A 21 12.82 -49.34 7.83
CA THR A 21 12.79 -50.27 9.01
C THR A 21 13.62 -49.79 10.23
N ILE A 22 12.97 -49.40 11.36
CA ILE A 22 12.71 -50.15 12.64
C ILE A 22 13.97 -50.20 13.55
N ALA A 23 14.01 -50.00 14.88
CA ALA A 23 13.16 -49.52 15.99
C ALA A 23 14.03 -49.53 17.29
N LEU A 24 13.61 -48.84 18.37
CA LEU A 24 13.38 -49.34 19.75
C LEU A 24 13.58 -48.28 20.88
N ALA A 25 12.53 -48.20 21.73
CA ALA A 25 12.49 -48.00 23.19
C ALA A 25 12.88 -46.66 23.85
N SER A 26 11.89 -46.01 24.48
CA SER A 26 11.84 -45.68 25.93
C SER A 26 10.47 -45.11 26.33
N VAL A 27 9.94 -45.65 27.43
CA VAL A 27 8.63 -45.37 28.06
C VAL A 27 8.77 -44.18 29.03
N LEU A 28 7.77 -43.29 29.15
CA LEU A 28 7.27 -42.69 30.42
C LEU A 28 6.17 -41.62 30.17
N THR A 29 4.99 -41.86 30.73
CA THR A 29 4.05 -40.91 31.37
C THR A 29 3.78 -39.52 30.76
N ALA A 30 2.52 -39.26 30.35
CA ALA A 30 1.69 -38.18 30.93
C ALA A 30 0.27 -38.10 30.30
N CYS A 31 -0.73 -38.10 31.18
CA CYS A 31 -2.09 -37.54 31.10
C CYS A 31 -2.95 -37.73 29.83
N GLN A 32 -3.88 -38.68 29.96
CA GLN A 32 -5.06 -38.87 29.12
C GLN A 32 -6.04 -37.71 29.32
N SER A 33 -6.23 -36.86 28.32
CA SER A 33 -7.45 -36.06 28.17
C SER A 33 -8.27 -36.68 27.04
N THR A 34 -9.32 -37.39 27.42
CA THR A 34 -10.34 -37.93 26.51
C THR A 34 -11.12 -36.77 25.92
N GLU A 35 -10.80 -36.40 24.68
CA GLU A 35 -11.63 -35.53 23.84
C GLU A 35 -12.45 -36.39 22.86
N PRO A 36 -13.73 -36.09 22.62
CA PRO A 36 -14.56 -36.85 21.70
C PRO A 36 -14.09 -36.67 20.26
N THR A 37 -13.95 -37.80 19.56
CA THR A 37 -13.60 -37.94 18.14
C THR A 37 -14.42 -37.00 17.24
N ARG A 38 -13.82 -35.89 16.81
CA ARG A 38 -14.25 -35.15 15.61
C ARG A 38 -13.52 -35.73 14.40
N PRO A 39 -14.21 -36.21 13.35
CA PRO A 39 -13.53 -36.70 12.15
C PRO A 39 -12.67 -35.58 11.56
N ARG A 40 -11.38 -35.88 11.41
CA ARG A 40 -10.38 -35.02 10.78
C ARG A 40 -10.68 -34.97 9.28
N SER A 41 -11.43 -33.95 8.85
CA SER A 41 -11.46 -33.58 7.43
C SER A 41 -10.03 -33.22 7.00
N ALA A 42 -9.47 -34.02 6.09
CA ALA A 42 -8.23 -33.70 5.43
C ALA A 42 -8.40 -32.37 4.68
N ALA A 43 -7.68 -31.34 5.09
CA ALA A 43 -7.58 -30.11 4.33
C ALA A 43 -6.80 -30.44 3.04
N VAL A 44 -7.51 -30.45 1.93
CA VAL A 44 -6.91 -30.44 0.59
C VAL A 44 -6.19 -29.10 0.45
N ALA A 45 -4.89 -29.14 0.21
CA ALA A 45 -4.11 -27.95 -0.13
C ALA A 45 -4.66 -27.36 -1.43
N GLY A 46 -5.48 -26.33 -1.31
CA GLY A 46 -5.91 -25.51 -2.46
C GLY A 46 -4.74 -24.66 -2.97
N PRO A 47 -4.81 -24.21 -4.24
CA PRO A 47 -3.80 -23.30 -4.80
C PRO A 47 -3.70 -22.03 -3.95
N THR A 48 -2.50 -21.72 -3.47
CA THR A 48 -2.21 -20.49 -2.73
C THR A 48 -2.36 -19.31 -3.69
N VAL A 49 -3.49 -18.61 -3.62
CA VAL A 49 -3.62 -17.27 -4.19
C VAL A 49 -2.67 -16.38 -3.37
N PRO A 50 -1.74 -15.63 -4.00
CA PRO A 50 -0.92 -14.66 -3.30
C PRO A 50 -1.82 -13.71 -2.53
N ALA A 51 -1.53 -13.49 -1.24
CA ALA A 51 -2.23 -12.49 -0.46
C ALA A 51 -2.16 -11.13 -1.19
N PRO A 52 -3.24 -10.32 -1.17
CA PRO A 52 -3.18 -8.94 -1.63
C PRO A 52 -1.97 -8.24 -0.99
N PRO A 53 -1.26 -7.33 -1.69
CA PRO A 53 -0.16 -6.59 -1.09
C PRO A 53 -0.67 -5.95 0.21
N GLU A 54 -0.05 -6.36 1.31
CA GLU A 54 -0.44 -5.96 2.65
C GLU A 54 -0.50 -4.44 2.72
N ALA A 55 -1.60 -3.90 3.24
CA ALA A 55 -1.71 -2.47 3.52
C ALA A 55 -0.58 -2.13 4.49
N THR A 56 0.49 -1.51 3.97
CA THR A 56 1.67 -1.18 4.77
C THR A 56 1.21 -0.23 5.87
N GLN A 57 1.18 -0.70 7.11
CA GLN A 57 0.92 0.17 8.25
C GLN A 57 1.94 1.31 8.22
N PRO A 58 1.52 2.57 8.45
CA PRO A 58 2.44 3.69 8.53
C PRO A 58 3.59 3.38 9.48
N ALA A 59 4.82 3.37 8.97
CA ALA A 59 6.00 3.24 9.81
C ALA A 59 6.19 4.53 10.62
N ALA A 60 6.69 4.42 11.84
CA ALA A 60 7.07 5.61 12.60
C ALA A 60 8.20 6.36 11.86
N PRO A 61 8.15 7.70 11.78
CA PRO A 61 9.25 8.46 11.20
C PRO A 61 10.55 8.21 11.95
N ALA A 62 11.59 7.81 11.21
CA ALA A 62 12.94 7.59 11.72
C ALA A 62 13.68 8.90 12.02
N VAL A 63 13.33 9.99 11.33
CA VAL A 63 13.98 11.30 11.47
C VAL A 63 13.05 12.29 12.18
N PRO A 64 13.55 13.06 13.16
CA PRO A 64 12.74 14.07 13.85
C PRO A 64 12.22 15.17 12.89
N ALA A 65 10.99 15.63 13.11
CA ALA A 65 10.34 16.65 12.30
C ALA A 65 11.16 17.94 12.12
N ALA A 66 11.91 18.36 13.15
CA ALA A 66 12.72 19.59 13.12
C ALA A 66 13.83 19.58 12.05
N VAL A 67 14.30 18.39 11.65
CA VAL A 67 15.43 18.24 10.70
C VAL A 67 15.03 17.51 9.42
N ALA A 68 13.85 16.88 9.38
CA ALA A 68 13.35 16.18 8.20
C ALA A 68 13.12 17.16 7.03
N THR A 69 13.56 16.75 5.84
CA THR A 69 13.32 17.46 4.58
C THR A 69 12.53 16.60 3.61
N PHE A 70 11.69 17.24 2.80
CA PHE A 70 10.80 16.56 1.86
C PHE A 70 11.04 17.05 0.43
N SER A 71 11.17 16.10 -0.50
CA SER A 71 11.17 16.37 -1.93
C SER A 71 9.92 15.79 -2.58
N PHE A 72 9.13 16.61 -3.27
CA PHE A 72 8.01 16.15 -4.10
C PHE A 72 8.52 15.82 -5.50
N ASP A 73 8.94 14.57 -5.69
CA ASP A 73 9.68 14.13 -6.87
C ASP A 73 8.80 13.93 -8.09
N GLN A 74 7.65 13.30 -7.89
CA GLN A 74 6.78 12.85 -8.97
C GLN A 74 5.32 13.14 -8.62
N ILE A 75 4.60 13.72 -9.58
CA ILE A 75 3.15 13.86 -9.56
C ILE A 75 2.69 13.39 -10.93
N LYS A 76 1.98 12.26 -10.99
CA LYS A 76 1.56 11.61 -12.23
C LYS A 76 0.05 11.61 -12.38
N GLY A 77 -0.40 11.50 -13.63
CA GLY A 77 -1.83 11.46 -13.99
C GLY A 77 -2.51 12.82 -14.00
N VAL A 78 -1.76 13.91 -13.75
CA VAL A 78 -2.25 15.29 -13.73
C VAL A 78 -1.74 16.03 -14.98
N PRO A 79 -2.60 16.80 -15.70
CA PRO A 79 -2.14 17.71 -16.75
C PRO A 79 -1.14 18.74 -16.23
N THR A 80 -0.17 19.15 -17.06
CA THR A 80 0.97 19.98 -16.62
C THR A 80 0.56 21.28 -15.92
N ASN A 81 -0.44 21.99 -16.46
CA ASN A 81 -0.95 23.22 -15.84
C ASN A 81 -1.51 22.98 -14.43
N LYS A 82 -2.29 21.92 -14.24
CA LYS A 82 -2.85 21.54 -12.93
C LYS A 82 -1.75 21.03 -11.98
N GLN A 83 -0.72 20.36 -12.51
CA GLN A 83 0.43 19.91 -11.72
C GLN A 83 1.23 21.10 -11.16
N ASP A 84 1.42 22.15 -11.96
CA ASP A 84 2.12 23.36 -11.53
C ASP A 84 1.31 24.14 -10.48
N GLU A 85 -0.01 24.23 -10.64
CA GLU A 85 -0.91 24.80 -9.63
C GLU A 85 -0.85 24.00 -8.32
N LEU A 86 -1.00 22.67 -8.39
CA LEU A 86 -0.92 21.80 -7.23
C LEU A 86 0.42 21.93 -6.50
N ALA A 87 1.54 21.99 -7.24
CA ALA A 87 2.87 22.15 -6.65
C ALA A 87 3.02 23.50 -5.91
N LYS A 88 2.47 24.59 -6.47
CA LYS A 88 2.44 25.91 -5.80
C LYS A 88 1.61 25.85 -4.51
N SER A 89 0.44 25.21 -4.56
CA SER A 89 -0.41 25.03 -3.38
C SER A 89 0.25 24.19 -2.30
N ILE A 90 0.92 23.08 -2.67
CA ILE A 90 1.69 22.25 -1.72
C ILE A 90 2.78 23.09 -1.06
N ALA A 91 3.54 23.88 -1.82
CA ALA A 91 4.58 24.74 -1.27
C ALA A 91 4.00 25.77 -0.27
N LYS A 92 2.87 26.39 -0.61
CA LYS A 92 2.14 27.32 0.26
C LYS A 92 1.77 26.69 1.60
N TYR A 93 1.11 25.51 1.59
CA TYR A 93 0.68 24.85 2.83
C TYR A 93 1.87 24.27 3.62
N ALA A 94 2.89 23.75 2.94
CA ALA A 94 4.10 23.25 3.59
C ALA A 94 4.80 24.35 4.40
N GLN A 95 4.91 25.57 3.84
CA GLN A 95 5.43 26.73 4.55
C GLN A 95 4.60 27.06 5.80
N GLN A 96 3.26 27.04 5.68
CA GLN A 96 2.36 27.30 6.82
C GLN A 96 2.49 26.26 7.95
N ARG A 97 2.88 25.02 7.62
CA ARG A 97 3.13 23.94 8.59
C ARG A 97 4.59 23.79 8.98
N ASN A 98 5.47 24.69 8.56
CA ASN A 98 6.92 24.62 8.77
C ASN A 98 7.55 23.31 8.28
N LEU A 99 6.98 22.69 7.23
CA LEU A 99 7.59 21.54 6.56
C LEU A 99 8.69 22.03 5.62
N ARG A 100 9.89 21.47 5.78
CA ARG A 100 11.07 21.87 5.00
C ARG A 100 11.06 21.18 3.64
N LEU A 101 10.63 21.90 2.62
CA LEU A 101 10.73 21.44 1.23
C LEU A 101 12.11 21.74 0.65
N VAL A 102 12.67 20.76 -0.06
CA VAL A 102 13.89 20.92 -0.86
C VAL A 102 13.56 20.88 -2.35
N ARG A 103 14.58 21.02 -3.21
CA ARG A 103 14.40 20.97 -4.65
C ARG A 103 13.76 19.63 -5.03
N ARG A 104 12.83 19.65 -6.00
CA ARG A 104 12.30 18.42 -6.62
C ARG A 104 13.47 17.54 -7.09
N THR A 105 13.37 16.23 -6.81
CA THR A 105 14.40 15.21 -7.10
C THR A 105 15.76 15.47 -6.46
N ASP A 106 15.79 16.17 -5.32
CA ASP A 106 17.00 16.29 -4.50
C ASP A 106 17.25 14.98 -3.76
N THR A 107 18.31 14.27 -4.14
CA THR A 107 18.71 12.98 -3.55
C THR A 107 19.16 13.08 -2.10
N THR A 108 19.35 14.30 -1.58
CA THR A 108 19.70 14.55 -0.18
C THR A 108 18.49 14.77 0.72
N ALA A 109 17.27 14.78 0.16
CA ALA A 109 16.04 14.85 0.93
C ALA A 109 15.97 13.69 1.93
N THR A 110 15.42 13.93 3.13
CA THR A 110 15.15 12.85 4.09
C THR A 110 14.07 11.92 3.56
N TYR A 111 13.04 12.51 2.96
CA TYR A 111 11.87 11.82 2.46
C TYR A 111 11.53 12.26 1.04
N HIS A 112 11.21 11.28 0.22
CA HIS A 112 10.83 11.43 -1.18
C HIS A 112 9.33 11.17 -1.32
N VAL A 113 8.58 12.11 -1.90
CA VAL A 113 7.12 12.06 -1.97
C VAL A 113 6.68 11.88 -3.42
N TRP A 114 5.95 10.79 -3.69
CA TRP A 114 5.45 10.41 -5.01
C TRP A 114 3.92 10.42 -5.01
N GLY A 115 3.33 11.13 -5.96
CA GLY A 115 1.89 11.31 -6.10
C GLY A 115 1.34 10.72 -7.39
N TYR A 116 0.19 10.09 -7.28
CA TYR A 116 -0.62 9.63 -8.39
C TYR A 116 -2.03 10.17 -8.22
N LEU A 117 -2.50 10.93 -9.21
CA LEU A 117 -3.84 11.50 -9.18
C LEU A 117 -4.59 11.11 -10.45
N SER A 118 -5.91 11.03 -10.32
CA SER A 118 -6.83 10.80 -11.43
C SER A 118 -8.08 11.64 -11.22
N ALA A 119 -8.69 12.09 -12.32
CA ALA A 119 -9.99 12.72 -12.32
C ALA A 119 -10.95 11.86 -13.14
N VAL A 120 -12.13 11.58 -12.61
CA VAL A 120 -13.16 10.77 -13.28
C VAL A 120 -14.51 11.44 -13.08
N GLY A 121 -15.23 11.71 -14.18
CA GLY A 121 -16.61 12.19 -14.12
C GLY A 121 -17.55 11.12 -13.54
N GLY A 122 -18.51 11.53 -12.73
CA GLY A 122 -19.55 10.66 -12.17
C GLY A 122 -20.86 11.41 -11.94
N ASP A 123 -21.84 10.70 -11.39
CA ASP A 123 -23.24 11.18 -11.29
C ASP A 123 -23.40 12.47 -10.47
N VAL A 124 -22.52 12.69 -9.48
CA VAL A 124 -22.56 13.83 -8.56
C VAL A 124 -21.53 14.91 -8.88
N GLY A 125 -20.71 14.71 -9.92
CA GLY A 125 -19.59 15.59 -10.28
C GLY A 125 -18.34 14.81 -10.63
N THR A 126 -17.20 15.51 -10.69
CA THR A 126 -15.91 14.89 -10.98
C THR A 126 -15.20 14.48 -9.69
N ASN A 127 -14.83 13.20 -9.60
CA ASN A 127 -14.05 12.63 -8.51
C ASN A 127 -12.56 12.76 -8.81
N VAL A 128 -11.85 13.51 -7.98
CA VAL A 128 -10.39 13.61 -8.01
C VAL A 128 -9.82 12.69 -6.92
N THR A 129 -9.32 11.54 -7.32
CA THR A 129 -8.67 10.59 -6.42
C THR A 129 -7.17 10.83 -6.43
N TYR A 130 -6.56 10.85 -5.24
CA TYR A 130 -5.11 10.98 -5.08
C TYR A 130 -4.55 9.91 -4.15
N VAL A 131 -3.35 9.45 -4.47
CA VAL A 131 -2.55 8.54 -3.65
C VAL A 131 -1.15 9.11 -3.56
N TRP A 132 -0.64 9.19 -2.33
CA TRP A 132 0.71 9.65 -2.03
C TRP A 132 1.50 8.56 -1.33
N ASP A 133 2.74 8.41 -1.76
CA ASP A 133 3.76 7.57 -1.14
C ASP A 133 4.88 8.45 -0.59
N ILE A 134 5.28 8.22 0.66
CA ILE A 134 6.51 8.77 1.23
C ILE A 134 7.52 7.64 1.33
N LEU A 135 8.68 7.87 0.73
CA LEU A 135 9.81 6.95 0.73
C LEU A 135 10.95 7.55 1.58
N ASP A 136 11.68 6.70 2.30
CA ASP A 136 12.93 7.08 2.95
C ASP A 136 14.10 7.17 1.94
N GLN A 137 15.28 7.52 2.42
CA GLN A 137 16.50 7.60 1.58
C GLN A 137 16.93 6.26 0.97
N SER A 138 16.48 5.14 1.51
CA SER A 138 16.75 3.80 0.96
C SER A 138 15.73 3.41 -0.10
N GLY A 139 14.72 4.25 -0.36
CA GLY A 139 13.62 3.96 -1.27
C GLY A 139 12.55 3.05 -0.66
N ASN A 140 12.56 2.84 0.66
CA ASN A 140 11.50 2.09 1.32
C ASN A 140 10.29 3.00 1.52
N ARG A 141 9.10 2.53 1.14
CA ARG A 141 7.87 3.25 1.44
C ARG A 141 7.56 3.18 2.94
N VAL A 142 7.57 4.34 3.59
CA VAL A 142 7.29 4.49 5.03
C VAL A 142 5.87 4.94 5.32
N LEU A 143 5.24 5.62 4.36
CA LEU A 143 3.85 6.05 4.47
C LEU A 143 3.16 5.93 3.11
N ARG A 144 1.92 5.45 3.13
CA ARG A 144 0.95 5.66 2.05
C ARG A 144 -0.30 6.28 2.62
N PHE A 145 -0.83 7.29 1.94
CA PHE A 145 -2.15 7.82 2.21
C PHE A 145 -2.86 8.20 0.91
N SER A 146 -4.17 8.32 0.97
CA SER A 146 -5.01 8.59 -0.19
C SER A 146 -6.26 9.35 0.22
N GLY A 147 -6.86 10.04 -0.73
CA GLY A 147 -8.13 10.71 -0.52
C GLY A 147 -8.86 10.96 -1.84
N ILE A 148 -10.08 11.49 -1.70
CA ILE A 148 -10.96 11.82 -2.81
C ILE A 148 -11.51 13.22 -2.54
N GLU A 149 -11.42 14.09 -3.56
CA GLU A 149 -12.19 15.33 -3.63
C GLU A 149 -13.26 15.22 -4.70
N ILE A 150 -14.43 15.79 -4.41
CA ILE A 150 -15.52 15.88 -5.38
C ILE A 150 -15.64 17.34 -5.77
N THR A 151 -15.60 17.61 -7.07
CA THR A 151 -15.91 18.92 -7.64
C THR A 151 -17.20 18.86 -8.44
N GLY A 152 -17.94 19.96 -8.45
CA GLY A 152 -19.16 20.05 -9.24
C GLY A 152 -18.88 20.00 -10.74
N GLY A 153 -19.85 19.49 -11.50
CA GLY A 153 -19.77 19.38 -12.95
C GLY A 153 -19.03 18.12 -13.43
N ALA A 154 -19.51 17.60 -14.55
CA ALA A 154 -18.87 16.54 -15.32
C ALA A 154 -18.71 17.06 -16.75
N ASN A 155 -17.47 17.12 -17.23
CA ASN A 155 -17.12 17.48 -18.59
C ASN A 155 -16.56 16.23 -19.30
N ASP A 156 -16.48 16.27 -20.63
CA ASP A 156 -15.85 15.20 -21.42
C ASP A 156 -14.39 14.98 -20.99
N ASP A 157 -13.66 16.06 -20.71
CA ASP A 157 -12.40 16.01 -19.96
C ASP A 157 -12.66 16.32 -18.47
N PRO A 158 -12.53 15.34 -17.56
CA PRO A 158 -12.77 15.56 -16.15
C PRO A 158 -11.82 16.59 -15.52
N TRP A 159 -10.62 16.80 -16.07
CA TRP A 159 -9.67 17.79 -15.53
C TRP A 159 -10.11 19.24 -15.71
N GLU A 160 -11.03 19.51 -16.65
CA GLU A 160 -11.61 20.84 -16.85
C GLU A 160 -12.52 21.25 -15.67
N SER A 161 -13.15 20.28 -15.01
CA SER A 161 -13.96 20.52 -13.79
C SER A 161 -13.09 20.77 -12.54
N VAL A 162 -11.79 20.48 -12.60
CA VAL A 162 -10.86 20.62 -11.47
C VAL A 162 -10.33 22.05 -11.39
N THR A 163 -10.95 22.83 -10.51
CA THR A 163 -10.57 24.22 -10.25
C THR A 163 -9.34 24.32 -9.33
N GLY A 164 -8.72 25.50 -9.31
CA GLY A 164 -7.62 25.79 -8.37
C GLY A 164 -8.02 25.59 -6.90
N SER A 165 -9.29 25.80 -6.54
CA SER A 165 -9.79 25.57 -5.18
C SER A 165 -9.76 24.09 -4.79
N VAL A 166 -10.02 23.19 -5.74
CA VAL A 166 -9.96 21.74 -5.53
C VAL A 166 -8.51 21.32 -5.33
N LEU A 167 -7.60 21.82 -6.18
CA LEU A 167 -6.15 21.56 -6.04
C LEU A 167 -5.60 22.11 -4.72
N ASP A 168 -6.06 23.29 -4.29
CA ASP A 168 -5.74 23.86 -2.97
C ASP A 168 -6.19 22.94 -1.84
N THR A 169 -7.39 22.35 -1.95
CA THR A 169 -7.92 21.42 -0.95
C THR A 169 -7.10 20.13 -0.90
N VAL A 170 -6.77 19.55 -2.05
CA VAL A 170 -5.89 18.37 -2.16
C VAL A 170 -4.52 18.69 -1.52
N ALA A 171 -3.93 19.84 -1.85
CA ALA A 171 -2.65 20.25 -1.32
C ALA A 171 -2.67 20.44 0.21
N ALA A 172 -3.71 21.10 0.73
CA ALA A 172 -3.89 21.29 2.16
C ALA A 172 -3.95 19.94 2.88
N ARG A 173 -4.83 19.03 2.45
CA ARG A 173 -4.95 17.69 3.04
C ARG A 173 -3.66 16.90 2.97
N THR A 174 -2.99 16.94 1.82
CA THR A 174 -1.69 16.28 1.60
C THR A 174 -0.65 16.75 2.62
N VAL A 175 -0.55 18.06 2.83
CA VAL A 175 0.39 18.63 3.81
C VAL A 175 -0.01 18.28 5.25
N GLU A 176 -1.30 18.28 5.58
CA GLU A 176 -1.75 17.85 6.91
C GLU A 176 -1.43 16.40 7.20
N ASP A 177 -1.62 15.48 6.24
CA ASP A 177 -1.29 14.06 6.44
C ASP A 177 0.22 13.84 6.64
N VAL A 178 1.06 14.56 5.87
CA VAL A 178 2.52 14.55 6.05
C VAL A 178 2.91 15.13 7.41
N TYR A 179 2.33 16.26 7.78
CA TYR A 179 2.57 16.93 9.05
C TYR A 179 2.14 16.05 10.24
N ALA A 180 0.97 15.43 10.16
CA ALA A 180 0.48 14.52 11.18
C ALA A 180 1.44 13.35 11.35
N TRP A 181 1.81 12.69 10.25
CA TRP A 181 2.72 11.55 10.29
C TRP A 181 4.09 11.91 10.89
N ILE A 182 4.74 12.99 10.43
CA ILE A 182 6.09 13.36 10.89
C ILE A 182 6.11 13.75 12.38
N ASN A 183 4.98 14.22 12.91
CA ASN A 183 4.79 14.54 14.33
C ASN A 183 4.14 13.39 15.14
N ARG A 184 3.94 12.21 14.53
CA ARG A 184 3.30 11.04 15.16
C ARG A 184 1.89 11.31 15.67
N LEU A 185 1.14 12.15 14.95
CA LEU A 185 -0.28 12.41 15.16
C LEU A 185 -1.12 11.53 14.22
N PRO A 186 -2.40 11.25 14.57
CA PRO A 186 -3.32 10.57 13.66
C PRO A 186 -3.48 11.34 12.34
N GLN A 187 -3.40 10.64 11.20
CA GLN A 187 -3.59 11.28 9.90
C GLN A 187 -5.09 11.57 9.64
N PRO A 188 -5.44 12.78 9.17
CA PRO A 188 -6.81 13.11 8.74
C PRO A 188 -7.37 12.12 7.73
N SER A 189 -6.60 11.73 6.71
CA SER A 189 -7.06 10.79 5.67
C SER A 189 -7.32 9.39 6.21
N ALA A 190 -6.61 8.97 7.26
CA ALA A 190 -6.81 7.66 7.89
C ALA A 190 -8.10 7.59 8.71
N THR A 191 -8.60 8.75 9.17
CA THR A 191 -9.81 8.84 10.01
C THR A 191 -11.10 8.75 9.17
N GLY A 192 -11.03 9.12 7.89
CA GLY A 192 -12.15 9.03 6.93
C GLY A 192 -12.15 7.75 6.08
N ALA A 193 -11.09 6.94 6.14
CA ALA A 193 -11.09 5.63 5.50
C ALA A 193 -12.10 4.75 6.26
N PRO A 194 -13.11 4.15 5.59
CA PRO A 194 -13.87 3.10 6.25
C PRO A 194 -12.83 2.07 6.66
N ALA A 195 -12.70 1.84 7.98
CA ALA A 195 -12.07 0.63 8.45
C ALA A 195 -12.74 -0.48 7.64
N ALA A 196 -11.99 -1.14 6.77
CA ALA A 196 -12.40 -2.42 6.24
C ALA A 196 -12.49 -3.30 7.48
N GLN A 197 -13.64 -3.22 8.14
CA GLN A 197 -14.05 -4.11 9.18
C GLN A 197 -14.06 -5.43 8.45
N ALA A 198 -13.00 -6.21 8.66
CA ALA A 198 -13.06 -7.64 8.55
C ALA A 198 -14.14 -8.08 9.55
N GLY A 199 -15.39 -7.88 9.13
CA GLY A 199 -16.52 -8.56 9.68
C GLY A 199 -16.22 -10.02 9.44
N LEU A 200 -15.75 -10.69 10.48
CA LEU A 200 -16.03 -12.09 10.67
C LEU A 200 -17.56 -12.20 10.63
N ALA A 201 -18.11 -12.34 9.42
CA ALA A 201 -19.47 -12.75 9.22
C ALA A 201 -19.58 -14.09 9.94
N SER A 202 -20.07 -14.04 11.18
CA SER A 202 -20.47 -15.20 11.93
C SER A 202 -21.64 -15.78 11.16
N THR A 203 -21.35 -16.69 10.23
CA THR A 203 -22.36 -17.47 9.52
C THR A 203 -23.04 -18.35 10.56
N ARG A 204 -24.14 -17.85 11.14
CA ARG A 204 -25.07 -18.65 11.93
C ARG A 204 -25.66 -19.71 11.00
N PRO A 205 -25.48 -21.02 11.26
CA PRO A 205 -26.13 -22.05 10.45
C PRO A 205 -27.65 -21.95 10.63
N PRO A 206 -28.45 -22.21 9.57
CA PRO A 206 -29.90 -22.23 9.70
C PRO A 206 -30.32 -23.31 10.71
N ALA A 207 -31.20 -22.93 11.63
CA ALA A 207 -31.85 -23.87 12.54
C ALA A 207 -32.64 -24.88 11.69
N GLY A 208 -32.24 -26.15 11.75
CA GLY A 208 -33.00 -27.25 11.17
C GLY A 208 -34.37 -27.32 11.86
N THR A 209 -35.42 -27.26 11.07
CA THR A 209 -36.77 -27.61 11.48
C THR A 209 -36.85 -29.13 11.69
N LEU A 210 -37.51 -29.53 12.79
CA LEU A 210 -37.78 -30.91 13.20
C LEU A 210 -38.53 -31.72 12.14
#